data_AF-A0A812MWT9-F1
#
_entry.id   AF-A0A812MWT9-F1
#
_cell.length_a   1.000
_cell.length_b   1.000
_cell.length_c   1.000
_cell.angle_alpha   90.00
_cell.angle_beta   90.00
_cell.angle_gamma   90.00
#
_symmetry.space_group_name_H-M   'P 1'
#
loop_
_entity.id
_entity.type
_entity.pdbx_description
1 polymer ?
#
loop_
_entity_poly.entity_id
_entity_poly.type
_entity_poly.pdbx_seq_one_letter_code
_entity_poly.pdbx_strand_id
1 'polypeptide(L)'
;MTIISLISYFVIRVLLELLGQSLFDVASEGKDLVTFDQASSLEGVDAVLEEGAANLEELKVIWGDPDEPLDFEGFSRWYNDVLKLYDAFLWQDAVAPPSDVFEDDDQGLEDMSNLDDEQLLEDRPAIGVKVEGLDTKPLKPKQQMKYGTLTDKVPVYQKPPWKLAEEIITGKTDDELEDYSVEDEEEKPSTEGLASPSAGGGRQNVEITQLFRQACDEKNLLSFEALKEISEFEDMLEKEDLSEEELEEMWDELPKKNGDFIDVLAFRDLLTKVDELFEYVEEDEEEDPDQQALMQVEGGGGMAKAKKRGLQTVKQDLLDAIARLEAMQDKPAGLGSTEETDGEIVKLAGELEDVWRDQVGDLNDYDGSKFEGTWELIYSTSVKFRRWGSVLNAERNIKNAEFEALVQKFSPGDDIQYDSFNEYDMEEVFKAPNEDGTEQLELCARGQGSWKLGLQQNVVTGQEDLVLKLEITNVEYDTPEDSVEYAGAKTMMSPMCRTFSYGFLAYMDDDYRVMRTSLTGLSLYIFQRIKDEDE
;
A
#
# COMPACT_ATOMS: atom_id res chain seq x y z
N MET A 1 8.61 34.72 10.54
CA MET A 1 8.16 33.40 11.03
C MET A 1 6.65 33.30 11.25
N THR A 2 5.98 34.28 11.86
CA THR A 2 4.54 34.19 12.19
C THR A 2 3.61 34.14 10.97
N ILE A 3 3.96 34.84 9.88
CA ILE A 3 3.10 34.95 8.68
C ILE A 3 3.05 33.65 7.86
N ILE A 4 4.17 32.92 7.75
CA ILE A 4 4.23 31.69 6.93
C ILE A 4 3.56 30.52 7.64
N SER A 5 3.67 30.44 8.97
CA SER A 5 2.92 29.46 9.77
C SER A 5 1.41 29.72 9.74
N LEU A 6 1.01 31.00 9.70
CA LEU A 6 -0.39 31.41 9.49
C LEU A 6 -0.89 31.05 8.09
N ILE A 7 -0.07 31.24 7.04
CA ILE A 7 -0.43 30.86 5.67
C ILE A 7 -0.54 29.35 5.51
N SER A 8 0.38 28.56 6.07
CA SER A 8 0.31 27.10 5.99
C SER A 8 -0.90 26.54 6.76
N TYR A 9 -1.19 27.09 7.94
CA TYR A 9 -2.40 26.74 8.69
C TYR A 9 -3.67 27.14 7.93
N PHE A 10 -3.68 28.31 7.28
CA PHE A 10 -4.79 28.77 6.46
C PHE A 10 -5.00 27.89 5.23
N VAL A 11 -3.93 27.48 4.54
CA VAL A 11 -4.01 26.61 3.34
C VAL A 11 -4.48 25.20 3.71
N ILE A 12 -3.95 24.61 4.78
CA ILE A 12 -4.41 23.29 5.26
C ILE A 12 -5.87 23.36 5.70
N ARG A 13 -6.26 24.42 6.41
CA ARG A 13 -7.64 24.63 6.82
C ARG A 13 -8.57 24.80 5.62
N VAL A 14 -8.17 25.56 4.60
CA VAL A 14 -8.95 25.73 3.36
C VAL A 14 -9.05 24.41 2.60
N LEU A 15 -7.99 23.60 2.53
CA LEU A 15 -8.03 22.29 1.88
C LEU A 15 -8.91 21.29 2.64
N LEU A 16 -8.89 21.29 3.96
CA LEU A 16 -9.78 20.47 4.79
C LEU A 16 -11.23 20.95 4.70
N GLU A 17 -11.47 22.26 4.62
CA GLU A 17 -12.81 22.83 4.39
C GLU A 17 -13.32 22.46 2.98
N LEU A 18 -12.47 22.45 1.95
CA LEU A 18 -12.85 22.05 0.59
C LEU A 18 -13.13 20.54 0.47
N LEU A 19 -12.30 19.69 1.08
CA LEU A 19 -12.54 18.25 1.14
C LEU A 19 -13.79 17.93 1.95
N GLY A 20 -13.95 18.58 3.11
CA GLY A 20 -15.15 18.45 3.93
C GLY A 20 -16.40 18.84 3.14
N GLN A 21 -16.37 19.96 2.41
CA GLN A 21 -17.51 20.41 1.62
C GLN A 21 -17.84 19.42 0.51
N SER A 22 -16.84 18.88 -0.19
CA SER A 22 -17.08 17.87 -1.22
C SER A 22 -17.71 16.60 -0.65
N LEU A 23 -17.24 16.12 0.51
CA LEU A 23 -17.82 14.94 1.16
C LEU A 23 -19.25 15.21 1.65
N PHE A 24 -19.49 16.41 2.18
CA PHE A 24 -20.82 16.86 2.56
C PHE A 24 -21.77 16.91 1.36
N ASP A 25 -21.33 17.50 0.24
CA ASP A 25 -22.16 17.63 -0.97
C ASP A 25 -22.49 16.25 -1.57
N VAL A 26 -21.56 15.28 -1.48
CA VAL A 26 -21.78 13.89 -1.89
C VAL A 26 -22.83 13.23 -0.98
N ALA A 27 -22.63 13.29 0.35
CA ALA A 27 -23.56 12.67 1.29
C ALA A 27 -24.95 13.32 1.25
N SER A 28 -25.02 14.66 1.17
CA SER A 28 -26.28 15.40 1.17
C SER A 28 -27.02 15.31 -0.17
N GLU A 29 -26.39 14.79 -1.22
CA GLU A 29 -26.88 14.83 -2.60
C GLU A 29 -27.15 16.27 -3.06
N GLY A 30 -26.28 17.19 -2.64
CA GLY A 30 -26.41 18.63 -2.92
C GLY A 30 -27.47 19.37 -2.09
N LYS A 31 -27.96 18.79 -0.99
CA LYS A 31 -28.85 19.46 -0.02
C LYS A 31 -28.02 20.21 1.04
N ASP A 32 -28.65 21.19 1.70
CA ASP A 32 -28.03 21.97 2.79
C ASP A 32 -27.92 21.20 4.12
N LEU A 33 -28.47 19.98 4.18
CA LEU A 33 -28.53 19.12 5.36
C LEU A 33 -28.26 17.68 4.95
N VAL A 34 -27.64 16.92 5.84
CA VAL A 34 -27.32 15.50 5.66
C VAL A 34 -27.88 14.67 6.82
N THR A 35 -28.53 13.54 6.52
CA THR A 35 -29.02 12.61 7.54
C THR A 35 -27.92 11.64 7.98
N PHE A 36 -28.12 10.97 9.12
CA PHE A 36 -27.16 9.97 9.60
C PHE A 36 -26.93 8.87 8.56
N ASP A 37 -28.00 8.31 7.98
CA ASP A 37 -27.90 7.24 6.99
C ASP A 37 -27.04 7.66 5.78
N GLN A 38 -27.32 8.84 5.22
CA GLN A 38 -26.56 9.42 4.10
C GLN A 38 -25.07 9.60 4.43
N ALA A 39 -24.76 10.08 5.62
CA ALA A 39 -23.38 10.30 6.05
C ALA A 39 -22.65 8.98 6.36
N SER A 40 -23.37 7.99 6.89
CA SER A 40 -22.82 6.66 7.21
C SER A 40 -22.50 5.84 5.97
N SER A 41 -23.18 6.08 4.84
CA SER A 41 -22.91 5.47 3.54
C SER A 41 -21.77 6.12 2.74
N LEU A 42 -21.01 7.04 3.35
CA LEU A 42 -19.81 7.55 2.70
C LEU A 42 -18.72 6.46 2.70
N GLU A 43 -18.03 6.30 1.58
CA GLU A 43 -16.96 5.30 1.41
C GLU A 43 -15.90 5.34 2.54
N GLY A 44 -15.54 6.54 3.00
CA GLY A 44 -14.59 6.70 4.10
C GLY A 44 -15.13 6.31 5.47
N VAL A 45 -16.44 6.22 5.65
CA VAL A 45 -17.11 5.77 6.89
C VAL A 45 -17.40 4.27 6.82
N ASP A 46 -17.76 3.76 5.63
CA ASP A 46 -17.89 2.32 5.38
C ASP A 46 -16.61 1.57 5.73
N ALA A 47 -15.43 2.08 5.35
CA ALA A 47 -14.15 1.47 5.73
C ALA A 47 -13.97 1.36 7.26
N VAL A 48 -14.43 2.36 8.02
CA VAL A 48 -14.38 2.35 9.50
C VAL A 48 -15.29 1.27 10.08
N LEU A 49 -16.46 1.07 9.48
CA LEU A 49 -17.41 0.03 9.87
C LEU A 49 -16.93 -1.37 9.48
N GLU A 50 -16.40 -1.54 8.28
CA GLU A 50 -15.91 -2.82 7.75
C GLU A 50 -14.68 -3.34 8.48
N GLU A 51 -13.74 -2.45 8.81
CA GLU A 51 -12.54 -2.81 9.58
C GLU A 51 -12.86 -3.03 11.07
N GLY A 52 -14.09 -2.79 11.52
CA GLY A 52 -14.49 -2.94 12.92
C GLY A 52 -13.91 -1.88 13.84
N ALA A 53 -13.45 -0.75 13.28
CA ALA A 53 -12.92 0.37 14.03
C ALA A 53 -13.99 1.13 14.82
N ALA A 54 -15.23 1.09 14.31
CA ALA A 54 -16.43 1.48 15.02
C ALA A 54 -17.61 0.64 14.52
N ASN A 55 -18.67 0.51 15.32
CA ASN A 55 -19.96 0.02 14.85
C ASN A 55 -20.96 1.16 14.64
N LEU A 56 -22.09 0.86 14.00
CA LEU A 56 -23.10 1.85 13.63
C LEU A 56 -23.69 2.58 14.85
N GLU A 57 -23.82 1.90 15.99
CA GLU A 57 -24.33 2.51 17.23
C GLU A 57 -23.33 3.50 17.84
N GLU A 58 -22.03 3.21 17.77
CA GLU A 58 -20.98 4.16 18.18
C GLU A 58 -20.99 5.41 17.30
N LEU A 59 -21.18 5.25 15.98
CA LEU A 59 -21.31 6.38 15.07
C LEU A 59 -22.57 7.22 15.35
N LYS A 60 -23.70 6.60 15.71
CA LYS A 60 -24.92 7.29 16.15
C LYS A 60 -24.70 8.09 17.43
N VAL A 61 -23.96 7.54 18.39
CA VAL A 61 -23.62 8.25 19.63
C VAL A 61 -22.79 9.50 19.35
N ILE A 62 -21.86 9.45 18.39
CA ILE A 62 -21.09 10.64 17.96
C ILE A 62 -21.99 11.63 17.21
N TRP A 63 -22.93 11.12 16.41
CA TRP A 63 -23.89 11.94 15.66
C TRP A 63 -24.80 12.75 16.59
N GLY A 64 -25.22 12.16 17.71
CA GLY A 64 -26.17 12.75 18.64
C GLY A 64 -27.56 12.18 18.44
N ASP A 65 -28.51 12.98 17.97
CA ASP A 65 -29.87 12.53 17.65
C ASP A 65 -29.92 12.08 16.17
N PRO A 66 -30.08 10.78 15.86
CA PRO A 66 -30.08 10.27 14.48
C PRO A 66 -31.18 10.87 13.60
N ASP A 67 -32.29 11.33 14.22
CA ASP A 67 -33.41 11.97 13.53
C ASP A 67 -33.15 13.46 13.22
N GLU A 68 -32.11 14.06 13.82
CA GLU A 68 -31.73 15.44 13.57
C GLU A 68 -30.66 15.50 12.46
N PRO A 69 -31.00 15.99 11.25
CA PRO A 69 -30.03 16.12 10.17
C PRO A 69 -29.04 17.25 10.49
N LEU A 70 -27.77 17.06 10.11
CA LEU A 70 -26.71 18.01 10.36
C LEU A 70 -26.50 18.95 9.17
N ASP A 71 -26.17 20.20 9.46
CA ASP A 71 -25.60 21.11 8.46
C ASP A 71 -24.13 20.80 8.23
N PHE A 72 -23.47 21.55 7.32
CA PHE A 72 -22.06 21.33 7.01
C PHE A 72 -21.14 21.39 8.24
N GLU A 73 -21.41 22.30 9.19
CA GLU A 73 -20.59 22.44 10.39
C GLU A 73 -20.79 21.25 11.33
N GLY A 74 -22.03 20.80 11.51
CA GLY A 74 -22.36 19.59 12.27
C GLY A 74 -21.71 18.35 11.67
N PHE A 75 -21.90 18.11 10.38
CA PHE A 75 -21.31 16.99 9.64
C PHE A 75 -19.78 17.00 9.73
N SER A 76 -19.16 18.16 9.53
CA SER A 76 -17.69 18.29 9.61
C SER A 76 -17.15 17.91 10.99
N ARG A 77 -17.86 18.24 12.07
CA ARG A 77 -17.46 17.85 13.43
C ARG A 77 -17.60 16.34 13.62
N TRP A 78 -18.76 15.79 13.25
CA TRP A 78 -19.02 14.36 13.32
C TRP A 78 -17.96 13.57 12.54
N TYR A 79 -17.71 13.90 11.27
CA TYR A 79 -16.76 13.19 10.42
C TYR A 79 -15.31 13.24 10.97
N ASN A 80 -14.90 14.37 11.56
CA ASN A 80 -13.60 14.46 12.24
C ASN A 80 -13.51 13.55 13.46
N ASP A 81 -14.61 13.33 14.18
CA ASP A 81 -14.64 12.41 15.33
C ASP A 81 -14.64 10.94 14.88
N VAL A 82 -15.27 10.62 13.74
CA VAL A 82 -15.13 9.32 13.07
C VAL A 82 -13.68 9.03 12.69
N LEU A 83 -12.98 10.00 12.08
CA LEU A 83 -11.56 9.84 11.74
C LEU A 83 -10.67 9.62 12.98
N LYS A 84 -10.99 10.26 14.12
CA LYS A 84 -10.25 10.03 15.37
C LYS A 84 -10.46 8.62 15.92
N LEU A 85 -11.67 8.06 15.80
CA LEU A 85 -11.92 6.66 16.15
C LEU A 85 -11.10 5.73 15.27
N TYR A 86 -11.11 5.96 13.96
CA TYR A 86 -10.33 5.15 13.03
C TYR A 86 -8.83 5.24 13.28
N ASP A 87 -8.30 6.45 13.51
CA ASP A 87 -6.91 6.63 13.92
C ASP A 87 -6.61 5.82 15.20
N ALA A 88 -7.46 5.92 16.23
CA ALA A 88 -7.29 5.20 17.48
C ALA A 88 -7.33 3.67 17.31
N PHE A 89 -8.19 3.16 16.44
CA PHE A 89 -8.23 1.76 16.06
C PHE A 89 -6.93 1.30 15.40
N LEU A 90 -6.43 2.04 14.42
CA LEU A 90 -5.14 1.77 13.77
C LEU A 90 -3.97 1.80 14.77
N TRP A 91 -4.08 2.54 15.87
CA TRP A 91 -3.10 2.52 16.96
C TRP A 91 -3.20 1.28 17.86
N GLN A 92 -4.38 0.70 18.03
CA GLN A 92 -4.59 -0.49 18.88
C GLN A 92 -4.22 -1.78 18.15
N ASP A 93 -4.55 -1.87 16.86
CA ASP A 93 -4.24 -3.03 16.00
C ASP A 93 -2.77 -3.09 15.57
N ALA A 94 -2.01 -2.03 15.81
CA ALA A 94 -0.55 -2.06 15.83
C ALA A 94 -0.02 -2.82 17.08
N VAL A 95 -0.47 -4.06 17.27
CA VAL A 95 0.03 -4.97 18.30
C VAL A 95 1.48 -5.28 17.96
N ALA A 96 2.41 -4.83 18.81
CA ALA A 96 3.77 -5.37 18.82
C ALA A 96 3.67 -6.90 18.94
N PRO A 97 4.43 -7.67 18.16
CA PRO A 97 4.28 -9.12 18.09
C PRO A 97 4.27 -9.75 19.50
N PRO A 98 3.51 -10.85 19.71
CA PRO A 98 3.40 -11.48 21.02
C PRO A 98 4.80 -11.73 21.58
N SER A 99 5.07 -11.25 22.79
CA SER A 99 6.37 -11.38 23.46
C SER A 99 6.81 -12.84 23.61
N ASP A 100 5.85 -13.73 23.62
CA ASP A 100 5.91 -15.19 23.67
C ASP A 100 6.42 -15.85 22.38
N VAL A 101 6.56 -15.11 21.26
CA VAL A 101 7.30 -15.57 20.07
C VAL A 101 8.83 -15.45 20.27
N PHE A 102 9.28 -14.77 21.33
CA PHE A 102 10.69 -14.55 21.64
C PHE A 102 11.13 -15.18 22.98
N GLU A 103 10.33 -16.07 23.59
CA GLU A 103 10.68 -16.79 24.83
C GLU A 103 11.38 -18.15 24.60
N ASP A 104 12.16 -18.32 23.53
CA ASP A 104 13.08 -19.46 23.43
C ASP A 104 14.54 -19.02 23.71
N ASP A 105 15.10 -19.65 24.75
CA ASP A 105 16.49 -19.69 25.20
C ASP A 105 17.06 -18.61 26.14
N ASP A 106 16.37 -18.37 27.26
CA ASP A 106 16.95 -17.75 28.47
C ASP A 106 17.80 -18.74 29.32
N GLN A 107 18.30 -19.84 28.72
CA GLN A 107 19.15 -20.83 29.40
C GLN A 107 20.67 -20.57 29.28
N GLY A 108 21.10 -19.46 28.68
CA GLY A 108 22.52 -19.18 28.42
C GLY A 108 23.21 -18.15 29.31
N LEU A 109 22.49 -17.34 30.09
CA LEU A 109 23.05 -16.10 30.66
C LEU A 109 23.63 -16.22 32.09
N GLU A 110 23.58 -17.38 32.74
CA GLU A 110 24.14 -17.53 34.09
C GLU A 110 25.69 -17.67 34.14
N ASP A 111 26.37 -17.94 33.01
CA ASP A 111 27.82 -18.23 33.00
C ASP A 111 28.73 -17.02 32.64
N MET A 112 28.16 -15.86 32.33
CA MET A 112 28.93 -14.66 31.91
C MET A 112 29.34 -13.74 33.06
N SER A 113 28.98 -14.07 34.31
CA SER A 113 29.25 -13.22 35.48
C SER A 113 30.64 -13.39 36.12
N ASN A 114 31.52 -14.23 35.54
CA ASN A 114 32.82 -14.59 36.11
C ASN A 114 34.06 -14.24 35.26
N LEU A 115 33.96 -13.38 34.25
CA LEU A 115 35.14 -12.90 33.54
C LEU A 115 35.72 -11.69 34.26
N ASP A 116 36.98 -11.79 34.73
CA ASP A 116 37.71 -10.67 35.32
C ASP A 116 38.28 -9.73 34.25
N ASP A 117 38.40 -8.45 34.62
CA ASP A 117 38.85 -7.34 33.76
C ASP A 117 40.28 -7.51 33.21
N GLU A 118 41.03 -8.53 33.63
CA GLU A 118 42.42 -8.77 33.23
C GLU A 118 42.53 -9.59 31.93
N GLN A 119 41.43 -10.20 31.44
CA GLN A 119 41.40 -10.92 30.16
C GLN A 119 41.02 -10.06 28.93
N LEU A 120 40.59 -8.81 29.14
CA LEU A 120 40.12 -7.92 28.07
C LEU A 120 41.19 -6.95 27.52
N LEU A 121 42.46 -7.06 27.96
CA LEU A 121 43.52 -6.11 27.63
C LEU A 121 44.85 -6.78 27.22
N GLU A 122 44.83 -7.62 26.19
CA GLU A 122 46.05 -7.94 25.44
C GLU A 122 45.79 -7.88 23.93
N ASP A 123 46.06 -6.71 23.33
CA ASP A 123 46.74 -6.66 22.04
C ASP A 123 47.45 -5.32 21.82
N ARG A 124 48.78 -5.39 21.69
CA ARG A 124 49.66 -4.30 21.25
C ARG A 124 50.18 -4.62 19.84
N PRO A 125 50.29 -3.64 18.93
CA PRO A 125 51.00 -3.85 17.67
C PRO A 125 52.51 -3.56 17.81
N ALA A 126 53.33 -4.38 17.15
CA ALA A 126 54.77 -4.18 17.00
C ALA A 126 55.13 -3.61 15.60
N ILE A 127 55.66 -2.38 15.61
CA ILE A 127 56.83 -1.87 14.86
C ILE A 127 56.85 -2.00 13.31
N GLY A 128 56.71 -0.84 12.64
CA GLY A 128 57.84 -0.10 12.05
C GLY A 128 58.25 -0.39 10.59
N VAL A 129 57.87 0.53 9.69
CA VAL A 129 58.62 0.81 8.44
C VAL A 129 58.70 2.33 8.24
N LYS A 130 59.92 2.85 8.07
CA LYS A 130 60.20 4.23 7.64
C LYS A 130 60.19 4.29 6.11
N VAL A 131 59.47 5.26 5.55
CA VAL A 131 59.75 5.79 4.21
C VAL A 131 59.73 7.32 4.29
N GLU A 132 60.88 7.94 4.04
CA GLU A 132 61.03 9.38 3.88
C GLU A 132 60.84 9.75 2.40
N GLY A 133 60.05 10.80 2.16
CA GLY A 133 60.27 11.76 1.09
C GLY A 133 59.57 11.52 -0.23
N LEU A 134 58.36 12.07 -0.38
CA LEU A 134 57.90 12.65 -1.66
C LEU A 134 57.01 13.86 -1.35
N ASP A 135 57.39 14.98 -1.97
CA ASP A 135 56.78 16.29 -1.92
C ASP A 135 55.70 16.38 -3.01
N THR A 136 54.42 16.46 -2.63
CA THR A 136 53.33 16.87 -3.52
C THR A 136 52.28 17.67 -2.76
N LYS A 137 51.99 18.87 -3.27
CA LYS A 137 51.01 19.84 -2.77
C LYS A 137 49.61 19.20 -2.56
N PRO A 138 48.84 19.60 -1.53
CA PRO A 138 47.51 19.05 -1.30
C PRO A 138 46.49 19.57 -2.33
N LEU A 139 45.87 18.64 -3.05
CA LEU A 139 44.49 18.78 -3.55
C LEU A 139 43.54 18.58 -2.37
N LYS A 140 42.41 19.30 -2.36
CA LYS A 140 41.37 19.20 -1.31
C LYS A 140 40.82 17.77 -1.26
N PRO A 141 40.77 17.10 -0.09
CA PRO A 141 40.07 15.82 0.04
C PRO A 141 38.55 16.05 0.02
N LYS A 142 37.83 15.26 -0.79
CA LYS A 142 36.40 14.98 -0.58
C LYS A 142 36.25 14.36 0.82
N GLN A 143 35.22 14.75 1.57
CA GLN A 143 34.93 14.23 2.90
C GLN A 143 34.83 12.71 2.85
N GLN A 144 35.75 12.04 3.56
CA GLN A 144 35.57 10.65 3.96
C GLN A 144 34.54 10.62 5.08
N MET A 145 33.51 9.78 4.91
CA MET A 145 32.51 9.46 5.94
C MET A 145 33.21 9.02 7.24
N LYS A 146 32.76 9.56 8.37
CA LYS A 146 33.12 9.08 9.70
C LYS A 146 31.84 8.64 10.39
N TYR A 147 31.64 7.33 10.49
CA TYR A 147 30.65 6.75 11.40
C TYR A 147 31.05 7.08 12.85
N GLY A 148 30.16 7.76 13.57
CA GLY A 148 30.26 7.98 15.00
C GLY A 148 29.26 7.09 15.72
N THR A 149 29.72 6.07 16.43
CA THR A 149 28.91 5.26 17.35
C THR A 149 28.48 6.11 18.53
N LEU A 150 27.16 6.31 18.72
CA LEU A 150 26.60 7.14 19.80
C LEU A 150 25.56 6.36 20.62
N THR A 151 26.00 5.35 21.36
CA THR A 151 25.26 4.81 22.50
C THR A 151 25.56 5.68 23.71
N ASP A 152 24.69 6.64 24.04
CA ASP A 152 24.49 7.17 25.39
C ASP A 152 23.59 8.41 25.33
N LYS A 153 22.27 8.19 25.48
CA LYS A 153 21.26 9.05 26.13
C LYS A 153 19.85 8.77 25.58
N VAL A 154 19.19 7.75 26.13
CA VAL A 154 17.73 7.64 26.06
C VAL A 154 17.15 8.10 27.41
N PRO A 155 16.24 9.08 27.46
CA PRO A 155 15.59 9.47 28.72
C PRO A 155 14.52 8.45 29.11
N VAL A 156 14.57 8.01 30.37
CA VAL A 156 13.57 7.11 30.99
C VAL A 156 12.27 7.87 31.29
N TYR A 157 11.16 7.48 30.66
CA TYR A 157 9.82 7.99 30.94
C TYR A 157 9.20 7.30 32.17
N GLN A 158 8.67 8.07 33.13
CA GLN A 158 8.20 7.57 34.44
C GLN A 158 6.68 7.27 34.54
N LYS A 159 5.87 7.39 33.48
CA LYS A 159 4.49 6.90 33.50
C LYS A 159 4.05 6.34 32.13
N PRO A 160 3.45 5.14 32.09
CA PRO A 160 2.90 4.58 30.86
C PRO A 160 1.74 5.44 30.31
N PRO A 161 1.67 5.67 28.98
CA PRO A 161 0.63 6.48 28.34
C PRO A 161 -0.81 6.01 28.56
N TRP A 162 -1.04 4.72 28.77
CA TRP A 162 -2.40 4.16 28.93
C TRP A 162 -3.15 4.68 30.16
N LYS A 163 -2.44 5.08 31.23
CA LYS A 163 -3.09 5.71 32.40
C LYS A 163 -3.62 7.12 32.13
N LEU A 164 -3.09 7.81 31.13
CA LEU A 164 -3.57 9.13 30.72
C LEU A 164 -4.84 8.98 29.83
N ALA A 165 -4.90 7.91 29.04
CA ALA A 165 -6.06 7.58 28.21
C ALA A 165 -7.25 7.11 29.06
N GLU A 166 -6.99 6.36 30.14
CA GLU A 166 -8.02 5.90 31.09
C GLU A 166 -8.73 7.07 31.81
N GLU A 167 -8.00 8.14 32.16
CA GLU A 167 -8.56 9.38 32.74
C GLU A 167 -9.38 10.22 31.74
N ILE A 168 -9.05 10.13 30.44
CA ILE A 168 -9.72 10.91 29.38
C ILE A 168 -10.98 10.18 28.88
N ILE A 169 -10.92 8.86 28.72
CA ILE A 169 -12.01 8.04 28.15
C ILE A 169 -13.15 7.87 29.16
N THR A 170 -12.85 7.71 30.45
CA THR A 170 -13.88 7.36 31.43
C THR A 170 -14.65 8.55 31.98
N GLY A 171 -14.12 9.78 31.89
CA GLY A 171 -14.83 11.02 32.25
C GLY A 171 -15.49 11.04 33.64
N LYS A 172 -15.12 10.16 34.57
CA LYS A 172 -15.80 9.97 35.87
C LYS A 172 -14.79 9.99 37.03
N THR A 173 -14.97 10.96 37.93
CA THR A 173 -14.75 10.74 39.36
C THR A 173 -15.96 9.98 39.91
N ASP A 174 -15.72 8.95 40.72
CA ASP A 174 -16.72 8.11 41.42
C ASP A 174 -17.94 8.92 41.89
N ASP A 175 -19.10 8.70 41.27
CA ASP A 175 -20.41 8.51 41.93
C ASP A 175 -21.54 8.38 40.88
N GLU A 176 -22.41 7.39 41.13
CA GLU A 176 -23.77 7.17 40.56
C GLU A 176 -23.91 6.43 39.19
N LEU A 177 -24.61 5.29 39.27
CA LEU A 177 -25.14 4.46 38.18
C LEU A 177 -26.59 4.10 38.55
N GLU A 178 -27.55 4.37 37.66
CA GLU A 178 -28.86 3.72 37.65
C GLU A 178 -29.25 3.30 36.21
N ASP A 179 -29.91 2.13 36.16
CA ASP A 179 -30.29 1.28 35.02
C ASP A 179 -31.21 1.94 33.99
N TYR A 180 -31.06 1.57 32.71
CA TYR A 180 -32.19 1.42 31.77
C TYR A 180 -31.95 0.31 30.75
N SER A 181 -32.92 -0.60 30.65
CA SER A 181 -33.07 -1.65 29.63
C SER A 181 -34.22 -1.27 28.68
N VAL A 182 -34.02 -1.37 27.37
CA VAL A 182 -35.06 -1.24 26.35
C VAL A 182 -34.97 -2.45 25.40
N GLU A 183 -36.14 -3.00 25.09
CA GLU A 183 -36.39 -4.13 24.19
C GLU A 183 -36.68 -3.57 22.78
N ASP A 184 -36.08 -4.13 21.72
CA ASP A 184 -36.33 -3.74 20.33
C ASP A 184 -37.00 -4.87 19.52
N GLU A 185 -38.00 -4.46 18.71
CA GLU A 185 -38.71 -5.25 17.69
C GLU A 185 -38.13 -4.95 16.29
N GLU A 186 -37.99 -5.98 15.45
CA GLU A 186 -37.42 -5.94 14.10
C GLU A 186 -38.46 -5.53 13.02
N GLU A 187 -38.11 -4.58 12.14
CA GLU A 187 -38.73 -4.41 10.81
C GLU A 187 -37.66 -4.24 9.71
N LYS A 188 -37.83 -4.94 8.58
CA LYS A 188 -36.91 -4.94 7.42
C LYS A 188 -37.32 -3.90 6.36
N PRO A 189 -36.39 -3.10 5.79
CA PRO A 189 -36.68 -2.19 4.68
C PRO A 189 -36.47 -2.83 3.30
N SER A 190 -37.22 -2.33 2.31
CA SER A 190 -37.25 -2.81 0.91
C SER A 190 -36.24 -2.08 0.01
N THR A 191 -35.58 -2.82 -0.87
CA THR A 191 -34.61 -2.34 -1.87
C THR A 191 -35.20 -2.44 -3.30
N GLU A 192 -35.57 -1.31 -3.89
CA GLU A 192 -35.83 -1.18 -5.34
C GLU A 192 -34.92 -0.07 -5.89
N GLY A 193 -34.03 -0.36 -6.86
CA GLY A 193 -33.45 0.68 -7.72
C GLY A 193 -31.96 0.65 -8.08
N LEU A 194 -31.26 -0.47 -8.07
CA LEU A 194 -29.83 -0.51 -8.46
C LEU A 194 -29.52 -1.73 -9.36
N ALA A 195 -29.58 -1.56 -10.68
CA ALA A 195 -28.77 -2.35 -11.62
C ALA A 195 -28.85 -1.77 -13.05
N SER A 196 -27.70 -1.44 -13.63
CA SER A 196 -27.49 -1.40 -15.07
C SER A 196 -26.05 -1.82 -15.34
N PRO A 197 -25.80 -2.82 -16.21
CA PRO A 197 -24.47 -3.35 -16.43
C PRO A 197 -23.57 -2.31 -17.12
N SER A 198 -22.39 -2.09 -16.54
CA SER A 198 -21.35 -1.21 -17.09
C SER A 198 -20.40 -1.99 -17.98
N ALA A 199 -20.34 -1.65 -19.26
CA ALA A 199 -19.47 -2.30 -20.24
C ALA A 199 -18.00 -1.85 -20.06
N GLY A 200 -17.10 -2.80 -19.75
CA GLY A 200 -15.65 -2.68 -20.03
C GLY A 200 -14.72 -2.33 -18.86
N GLY A 201 -15.19 -2.29 -17.62
CA GLY A 201 -14.32 -2.17 -16.44
C GLY A 201 -14.71 -3.23 -15.42
N GLY A 202 -13.76 -4.05 -14.96
CA GLY A 202 -14.05 -5.09 -13.97
C GLY A 202 -14.83 -4.54 -12.77
N ARG A 203 -15.86 -5.27 -12.34
CA ARG A 203 -16.77 -4.86 -11.26
C ARG A 203 -16.00 -4.54 -9.98
N GLN A 204 -16.46 -3.52 -9.26
CA GLN A 204 -15.83 -3.13 -8.00
C GLN A 204 -16.18 -4.15 -6.90
N ASN A 205 -15.24 -4.47 -5.99
CA ASN A 205 -15.45 -5.45 -4.93
C ASN A 205 -16.66 -5.14 -4.02
N VAL A 206 -16.98 -3.86 -3.85
CA VAL A 206 -18.13 -3.39 -3.05
C VAL A 206 -19.44 -3.84 -3.68
N GLU A 207 -19.59 -3.64 -5.00
CA GLU A 207 -20.76 -4.07 -5.76
C GLU A 207 -20.95 -5.59 -5.71
N ILE A 208 -19.86 -6.35 -5.89
CA ILE A 208 -19.88 -7.82 -5.81
C ILE A 208 -20.34 -8.29 -4.43
N THR A 209 -19.84 -7.65 -3.37
CA THR A 209 -20.22 -7.97 -1.98
C THR A 209 -21.67 -7.60 -1.71
N GLN A 210 -22.16 -6.48 -2.23
CA GLN A 210 -23.56 -6.08 -2.12
C GLN A 210 -24.49 -7.08 -2.80
N LEU A 211 -24.20 -7.48 -4.04
CA LEU A 211 -24.96 -8.49 -4.78
C LEU A 211 -24.97 -9.83 -4.04
N PHE A 212 -23.82 -10.27 -3.54
CA PHE A 212 -23.72 -11.51 -2.75
C PHE A 212 -24.59 -11.48 -1.49
N ARG A 213 -24.61 -10.33 -0.78
CA ARG A 213 -25.39 -10.14 0.45
C ARG A 213 -26.90 -10.10 0.22
N GLN A 214 -27.38 -9.85 -1.00
CA GLN A 214 -28.82 -9.83 -1.29
C GLN A 214 -29.47 -11.20 -1.01
N ALA A 215 -28.73 -12.29 -1.22
CA ALA A 215 -29.28 -13.63 -1.21
C ALA A 215 -28.47 -14.67 -0.39
N CYS A 216 -27.36 -14.29 0.25
CA CYS A 216 -26.62 -15.21 1.10
C CYS A 216 -27.36 -15.55 2.40
N ASP A 217 -27.10 -16.74 2.94
CA ASP A 217 -27.65 -17.16 4.23
C ASP A 217 -26.92 -16.52 5.44
N GLU A 218 -27.38 -16.79 6.65
CA GLU A 218 -26.77 -16.32 7.91
C GLU A 218 -25.30 -16.76 8.09
N LYS A 219 -24.80 -17.70 7.27
CA LYS A 219 -23.43 -18.20 7.30
C LYS A 219 -22.57 -17.58 6.20
N ASN A 220 -23.07 -16.58 5.48
CA ASN A 220 -22.43 -15.97 4.31
C ASN A 220 -22.13 -17.00 3.21
N LEU A 221 -23.07 -17.92 3.01
CA LEU A 221 -23.03 -18.92 1.94
C LEU A 221 -24.22 -18.71 1.00
N LEU A 222 -23.96 -18.81 -0.30
CA LEU A 222 -24.96 -18.64 -1.35
C LEU A 222 -25.30 -20.01 -1.95
N SER A 223 -26.60 -20.29 -2.15
CA SER A 223 -27.09 -21.49 -2.84
C SER A 223 -27.49 -21.17 -4.28
N PHE A 224 -27.60 -22.18 -5.15
CA PHE A 224 -28.00 -21.95 -6.55
C PHE A 224 -29.40 -21.33 -6.68
N GLU A 225 -30.36 -21.77 -5.85
CA GLU A 225 -31.70 -21.20 -5.85
C GLU A 225 -31.68 -19.72 -5.43
N ALA A 226 -30.88 -19.39 -4.41
CA ALA A 226 -30.72 -18.01 -3.94
C ALA A 226 -29.99 -17.12 -4.95
N LEU A 227 -29.03 -17.67 -5.71
CA LEU A 227 -28.35 -16.97 -6.79
C LEU A 227 -29.34 -16.45 -7.85
N LYS A 228 -30.36 -17.26 -8.21
CA LYS A 228 -31.39 -16.86 -9.17
C LYS A 228 -32.30 -15.74 -8.69
N GLU A 229 -32.35 -15.50 -7.37
CA GLU A 229 -33.11 -14.40 -6.75
C GLU A 229 -32.31 -13.10 -6.67
N ILE A 230 -31.01 -13.13 -6.98
CA ILE A 230 -30.22 -11.90 -7.08
C ILE A 230 -30.73 -11.13 -8.30
N SER A 231 -31.13 -9.87 -8.05
CA SER A 231 -31.79 -8.99 -9.03
C SER A 231 -31.16 -8.98 -10.42
N GLU A 232 -29.83 -9.03 -10.51
CA GLU A 232 -29.12 -9.07 -11.77
C GLU A 232 -29.28 -10.39 -12.54
N PHE A 233 -29.20 -11.53 -11.87
CA PHE A 233 -29.37 -12.85 -12.50
C PHE A 233 -30.84 -13.09 -12.85
N GLU A 234 -31.78 -12.63 -12.01
CA GLU A 234 -33.21 -12.64 -12.32
C GLU A 234 -33.49 -11.89 -13.64
N ASP A 235 -32.93 -10.69 -13.79
CA ASP A 235 -33.05 -9.87 -14.99
C ASP A 235 -32.45 -10.54 -16.24
N MET A 236 -31.27 -11.18 -16.11
CA MET A 236 -30.60 -11.86 -17.23
C MET A 236 -31.37 -13.12 -17.68
N LEU A 237 -31.90 -13.88 -16.71
CA LEU A 237 -32.72 -15.07 -16.97
C LEU A 237 -34.07 -14.68 -17.59
N GLU A 238 -34.71 -13.60 -17.12
CA GLU A 238 -35.99 -13.12 -17.68
C GLU A 238 -35.83 -12.61 -19.12
N LYS A 239 -34.71 -11.95 -19.43
CA LYS A 239 -34.41 -11.43 -20.79
C LYS A 239 -33.93 -12.51 -21.76
N GLU A 240 -33.74 -13.75 -21.30
CA GLU A 240 -33.09 -14.83 -22.06
C GLU A 240 -31.67 -14.46 -22.55
N ASP A 241 -31.01 -13.52 -21.87
CA ASP A 241 -29.60 -13.15 -22.13
C ASP A 241 -28.65 -14.22 -21.58
N LEU A 242 -29.11 -14.98 -20.57
CA LEU A 242 -28.45 -16.16 -20.01
C LEU A 242 -29.50 -17.24 -19.77
N SER A 243 -29.24 -18.49 -20.16
CA SER A 243 -30.14 -19.61 -19.85
C SER A 243 -29.86 -20.22 -18.47
N GLU A 244 -30.88 -20.81 -17.83
CA GLU A 244 -30.72 -21.49 -16.54
C GLU A 244 -29.71 -22.65 -16.63
N GLU A 245 -29.66 -23.35 -17.78
CA GLU A 245 -28.70 -24.44 -18.03
C GLU A 245 -27.25 -23.92 -18.12
N GLU A 246 -27.01 -22.77 -18.76
CA GLU A 246 -25.69 -22.14 -18.81
C GLU A 246 -25.24 -21.64 -17.43
N LEU A 247 -26.17 -21.07 -16.66
CA LEU A 247 -25.89 -20.64 -15.29
C LEU A 247 -25.59 -21.83 -14.36
N GLU A 248 -26.30 -22.95 -14.52
CA GLU A 248 -26.06 -24.20 -13.78
C GLU A 248 -24.69 -24.82 -14.15
N GLU A 249 -24.31 -24.81 -15.44
CA GLU A 249 -23.00 -25.29 -15.89
C GLU A 249 -21.86 -24.44 -15.28
N MET A 250 -21.98 -23.11 -15.30
CA MET A 250 -21.01 -22.21 -14.67
C MET A 250 -20.95 -22.41 -13.15
N TRP A 251 -22.10 -22.66 -12.51
CA TRP A 251 -22.21 -22.95 -11.09
C TRP A 251 -21.47 -24.23 -10.71
N ASP A 252 -21.69 -25.32 -11.44
CA ASP A 252 -21.12 -26.65 -11.12
C ASP A 252 -19.59 -26.69 -11.14
N GLU A 253 -18.95 -25.79 -11.89
CA GLU A 253 -17.49 -25.68 -11.95
C GLU A 253 -16.86 -24.98 -10.73
N LEU A 254 -17.64 -24.27 -9.92
CA LEU A 254 -17.13 -23.46 -8.81
C LEU A 254 -16.82 -24.30 -7.56
N PRO A 255 -15.81 -23.90 -6.76
CA PRO A 255 -15.47 -24.61 -5.53
C PRO A 255 -16.60 -24.48 -4.50
N LYS A 256 -17.27 -25.61 -4.20
CA LYS A 256 -18.37 -25.66 -3.24
C LYS A 256 -17.89 -25.82 -1.79
N LYS A 257 -18.59 -25.16 -0.86
CA LYS A 257 -18.45 -25.33 0.59
C LYS A 257 -19.71 -25.96 1.18
N ASN A 258 -19.52 -26.87 2.13
CA ASN A 258 -20.60 -27.51 2.90
C ASN A 258 -21.73 -28.13 2.05
N GLY A 259 -21.39 -28.72 0.91
CA GLY A 259 -22.37 -29.31 -0.02
C GLY A 259 -22.42 -28.51 -1.30
N ASP A 260 -23.54 -27.83 -1.54
CA ASP A 260 -23.85 -27.13 -2.80
C ASP A 260 -23.98 -25.61 -2.58
N PHE A 261 -23.10 -25.05 -1.76
CA PHE A 261 -23.06 -23.61 -1.50
C PHE A 261 -21.71 -23.04 -1.94
N ILE A 262 -21.69 -21.75 -2.28
CA ILE A 262 -20.46 -21.01 -2.59
C ILE A 262 -20.26 -19.86 -1.61
N ASP A 263 -19.01 -19.42 -1.43
CA ASP A 263 -18.68 -18.21 -0.68
C ASP A 263 -18.51 -17.01 -1.62
N VAL A 264 -18.21 -15.84 -1.05
CA VAL A 264 -18.05 -14.59 -1.80
C VAL A 264 -16.94 -14.66 -2.86
N LEU A 265 -15.89 -15.46 -2.64
CA LEU A 265 -14.79 -15.60 -3.59
C LEU A 265 -15.23 -16.40 -4.82
N ALA A 266 -15.88 -17.54 -4.59
CA ALA A 266 -16.45 -18.34 -5.66
C ALA A 266 -17.58 -17.61 -6.41
N PHE A 267 -18.35 -16.75 -5.74
CA PHE A 267 -19.34 -15.90 -6.39
C PHE A 267 -18.69 -14.82 -7.28
N ARG A 268 -17.54 -14.26 -6.87
CA ARG A 268 -16.77 -13.35 -7.73
C ARG A 268 -16.30 -14.03 -9.01
N ASP A 269 -15.83 -15.28 -8.89
CA ASP A 269 -15.40 -16.06 -10.04
C ASP A 269 -16.58 -16.38 -10.97
N LEU A 270 -17.78 -16.60 -10.42
CA LEU A 270 -19.02 -16.74 -11.21
C LEU A 270 -19.30 -15.48 -12.04
N LEU A 271 -19.29 -14.30 -11.40
CA LEU A 271 -19.56 -13.03 -12.08
C LEU A 271 -18.54 -12.77 -13.20
N THR A 272 -17.28 -13.16 -12.99
CA THR A 272 -16.24 -13.04 -14.03
C THR A 272 -16.59 -13.88 -15.26
N LYS A 273 -17.02 -15.14 -15.07
CA LYS A 273 -17.44 -16.01 -16.18
C LYS A 273 -18.68 -15.48 -16.90
N VAL A 274 -19.62 -14.88 -16.16
CA VAL A 274 -20.81 -14.25 -16.73
C VAL A 274 -20.41 -13.03 -17.56
N ASP A 275 -19.55 -12.16 -17.03
CA ASP A 275 -19.05 -10.98 -17.76
C ASP A 275 -18.31 -11.36 -19.04
N GLU A 276 -17.53 -12.45 -19.02
CA GLU A 276 -16.85 -13.00 -20.20
C GLU A 276 -17.83 -13.45 -21.31
N LEU A 277 -19.07 -13.85 -20.98
CA LEU A 277 -20.09 -14.18 -21.99
C LEU A 277 -20.58 -12.94 -22.76
N PHE A 278 -20.49 -11.76 -22.13
CA PHE A 278 -21.00 -10.49 -22.67
C PHE A 278 -19.89 -9.58 -23.21
N GLU A 279 -18.63 -10.02 -23.18
CA GLU A 279 -17.53 -9.29 -23.81
C GLU A 279 -17.71 -9.37 -25.34
N TYR A 280 -18.32 -8.33 -25.93
CA TYR A 280 -18.49 -8.20 -27.36
C TYR A 280 -17.13 -8.30 -28.05
N VAL A 281 -16.93 -9.33 -28.85
CA VAL A 281 -15.87 -9.34 -29.85
C VAL A 281 -16.17 -8.17 -30.78
N GLU A 282 -15.43 -7.07 -30.66
CA GLU A 282 -15.45 -6.01 -31.67
C GLU A 282 -15.20 -6.68 -33.03
N GLU A 283 -16.26 -6.79 -33.84
CA GLU A 283 -16.11 -7.17 -35.24
C GLU A 283 -15.30 -6.03 -35.89
N ASP A 284 -13.99 -6.26 -35.99
CA ASP A 284 -13.03 -5.40 -36.68
C ASP A 284 -13.66 -4.91 -38.00
N GLU A 285 -13.89 -3.59 -38.08
CA GLU A 285 -14.36 -2.90 -39.28
C GLU A 285 -13.42 -3.23 -40.45
N GLU A 286 -13.98 -3.94 -41.44
CA GLU A 286 -13.53 -4.19 -42.82
C GLU A 286 -12.14 -3.62 -43.22
N GLU A 287 -11.05 -4.29 -42.85
CA GLU A 287 -9.75 -4.14 -43.53
C GLU A 287 -9.64 -5.08 -44.76
N ASP A 288 -9.69 -4.43 -45.93
CA ASP A 288 -9.16 -4.78 -47.26
C ASP A 288 -9.26 -6.25 -47.77
N PRO A 289 -10.12 -6.55 -48.78
CA PRO A 289 -10.39 -7.90 -49.29
C PRO A 289 -9.21 -8.62 -49.99
N ASP A 290 -8.03 -8.01 -50.13
CA ASP A 290 -6.87 -8.62 -50.80
C ASP A 290 -6.01 -9.52 -49.90
N GLN A 291 -6.27 -9.60 -48.58
CA GLN A 291 -5.54 -10.52 -47.68
C GLN A 291 -6.27 -11.85 -47.39
N GLN A 292 -7.51 -12.04 -47.86
CA GLN A 292 -8.36 -13.18 -47.49
C GLN A 292 -8.03 -14.53 -48.18
N ALA A 293 -6.97 -14.61 -48.99
CA ALA A 293 -6.61 -15.86 -49.66
C ALA A 293 -5.79 -16.85 -48.80
N LEU A 294 -5.44 -16.51 -47.55
CA LEU A 294 -4.59 -17.36 -46.70
C LEU A 294 -5.21 -17.91 -45.41
N MET A 295 -6.46 -17.56 -45.07
CA MET A 295 -7.08 -17.98 -43.81
C MET A 295 -8.45 -18.63 -44.03
N GLN A 296 -8.46 -19.81 -44.63
CA GLN A 296 -9.58 -20.75 -44.51
C GLN A 296 -9.06 -22.17 -44.36
N VAL A 297 -8.74 -22.58 -43.13
CA VAL A 297 -8.83 -23.99 -42.70
C VAL A 297 -9.23 -24.01 -41.21
N GLU A 298 -10.50 -24.34 -40.98
CA GLU A 298 -11.08 -25.07 -39.81
C GLU A 298 -10.83 -24.47 -38.40
N GLY A 299 -11.82 -23.94 -37.66
CA GLY A 299 -13.20 -24.42 -37.51
C GLY A 299 -13.32 -25.45 -36.37
N GLY A 300 -12.95 -25.06 -35.15
CA GLY A 300 -13.08 -25.87 -33.94
C GLY A 300 -12.79 -25.01 -32.70
N GLY A 301 -13.84 -24.54 -32.03
CA GLY A 301 -13.79 -23.64 -30.87
C GLY A 301 -13.19 -24.31 -29.64
N GLY A 302 -11.87 -24.28 -29.54
CA GLY A 302 -11.18 -24.20 -28.26
C GLY A 302 -10.53 -22.83 -28.21
N MET A 303 -10.69 -22.10 -27.10
CA MET A 303 -9.92 -20.88 -26.82
C MET A 303 -8.45 -21.19 -27.09
N ALA A 304 -7.95 -20.77 -28.24
CA ALA A 304 -6.55 -20.88 -28.56
C ALA A 304 -5.87 -19.90 -27.62
N LYS A 305 -5.37 -20.40 -26.48
CA LYS A 305 -4.56 -19.63 -25.53
C LYS A 305 -3.69 -18.67 -26.31
N ALA A 306 -4.00 -17.37 -26.23
CA ALA A 306 -3.22 -16.35 -26.89
C ALA A 306 -1.76 -16.63 -26.54
N LYS A 307 -0.92 -16.74 -27.56
CA LYS A 307 0.46 -17.19 -27.37
C LYS A 307 1.14 -16.20 -26.43
N LYS A 308 1.34 -16.58 -25.17
CA LYS A 308 1.99 -15.74 -24.16
C LYS A 308 3.29 -15.19 -24.74
N ARG A 309 3.47 -13.87 -24.65
CA ARG A 309 4.69 -13.22 -25.12
C ARG A 309 5.88 -13.69 -24.25
N GLY A 310 7.08 -13.66 -24.82
CA GLY A 310 8.27 -14.04 -24.06
C GLY A 310 8.60 -12.98 -23.00
N LEU A 311 9.06 -13.41 -21.82
CA LEU A 311 9.41 -12.53 -20.69
C LEU A 311 10.27 -11.33 -21.12
N GLN A 312 11.32 -11.59 -21.89
CA GLN A 312 12.25 -10.55 -22.36
C GLN A 312 11.59 -9.54 -23.30
N THR A 313 10.58 -9.95 -24.08
CA THR A 313 9.82 -9.05 -24.94
C THR A 313 8.94 -8.13 -24.10
N VAL A 314 8.17 -8.69 -23.15
CA VAL A 314 7.31 -7.91 -22.26
C VAL A 314 8.14 -6.92 -21.43
N LYS A 315 9.27 -7.38 -20.89
CA LYS A 315 10.22 -6.54 -20.15
C LYS A 315 10.73 -5.38 -21.01
N GLN A 316 11.18 -5.64 -22.23
CA GLN A 316 11.69 -4.59 -23.10
C GLN A 316 10.60 -3.57 -23.46
N ASP A 317 9.39 -4.04 -23.75
CA ASP A 317 8.26 -3.15 -24.05
C ASP A 317 7.91 -2.26 -22.84
N LEU A 318 7.96 -2.80 -21.62
CA LEU A 318 7.78 -2.03 -20.39
C LEU A 318 8.85 -0.94 -20.25
N LEU A 319 10.12 -1.28 -20.45
CA LEU A 319 11.23 -0.32 -20.37
C LEU A 319 11.16 0.76 -21.46
N ASP A 320 10.77 0.38 -22.68
CA ASP A 320 10.58 1.30 -23.79
C ASP A 320 9.40 2.26 -23.52
N ALA A 321 8.33 1.78 -22.89
CA ALA A 321 7.21 2.61 -22.46
C ALA A 321 7.61 3.61 -21.36
N ILE A 322 8.38 3.17 -20.36
CA ILE A 322 8.94 4.06 -19.31
C ILE A 322 9.81 5.14 -19.95
N ALA A 323 10.79 4.76 -20.78
CA ALA A 323 11.70 5.71 -21.41
C ALA A 323 10.96 6.74 -22.28
N ARG A 324 9.89 6.31 -22.96
CA ARG A 324 9.03 7.20 -23.75
C ARG A 324 8.27 8.20 -22.86
N LEU A 325 7.73 7.75 -21.73
CA LEU A 325 7.00 8.63 -20.79
C LEU A 325 7.95 9.60 -20.09
N GLU A 326 9.12 9.15 -19.64
CA GLU A 326 10.16 10.00 -19.05
C GLU A 326 10.62 11.09 -20.02
N ALA A 327 10.77 10.77 -21.31
CA ALA A 327 11.12 11.75 -22.33
C ALA A 327 10.04 12.83 -22.55
N MET A 328 8.79 12.57 -22.17
CA MET A 328 7.68 13.53 -22.26
C MET A 328 7.48 14.35 -20.99
N GLN A 329 7.98 13.88 -19.85
CA GLN A 329 7.76 14.48 -18.54
C GLN A 329 8.94 15.37 -18.13
N ASP A 330 8.66 16.38 -17.31
CA ASP A 330 9.66 17.29 -16.73
C ASP A 330 10.13 16.86 -15.34
N LYS A 331 9.52 15.82 -14.77
CA LYS A 331 9.79 15.31 -13.42
C LYS A 331 10.26 13.85 -13.46
N PRO A 332 11.16 13.45 -12.55
CA PRO A 332 11.74 12.11 -12.53
C PRO A 332 10.75 11.06 -11.99
N ALA A 333 11.06 9.79 -12.24
CA ALA A 333 10.42 8.62 -11.62
C ALA A 333 8.89 8.58 -11.72
N GLY A 334 8.32 9.11 -12.80
CA GLY A 334 6.87 9.15 -13.01
C GLY A 334 6.13 10.22 -12.19
N LEU A 335 6.83 11.14 -11.50
CA LEU A 335 6.17 12.21 -10.73
C LEU A 335 5.35 13.18 -11.61
N GLY A 336 5.60 13.20 -12.92
CA GLY A 336 4.84 13.98 -13.89
C GLY A 336 3.71 13.22 -14.59
N SER A 337 3.52 11.92 -14.28
CA SER A 337 2.54 11.09 -14.97
C SER A 337 1.11 11.30 -14.47
N THR A 338 0.13 10.87 -15.24
CA THR A 338 -1.29 10.75 -14.87
C THR A 338 -1.75 9.29 -14.96
N GLU A 339 -2.90 8.97 -14.36
CA GLU A 339 -3.49 7.63 -14.45
C GLU A 339 -3.72 7.20 -15.91
N GLU A 340 -4.13 8.13 -16.78
CA GLU A 340 -4.29 7.88 -18.22
C GLU A 340 -2.97 7.44 -18.88
N THR A 341 -1.85 8.09 -18.53
CA THR A 341 -0.54 7.72 -19.07
C THR A 341 0.04 6.45 -18.44
N ASP A 342 -0.36 6.12 -17.21
CA ASP A 342 0.14 4.97 -16.47
C ASP A 342 -0.52 3.65 -16.90
N GLY A 343 -1.68 3.70 -17.56
CA GLY A 343 -2.44 2.50 -17.93
C GLY A 343 -1.64 1.48 -18.75
N GLU A 344 -0.77 1.95 -19.65
CA GLU A 344 0.11 1.07 -20.42
C GLU A 344 1.19 0.41 -19.54
N ILE A 345 1.77 1.16 -18.59
CA ILE A 345 2.77 0.65 -17.64
C ILE A 345 2.16 -0.42 -16.74
N VAL A 346 0.96 -0.15 -16.19
CA VAL A 346 0.23 -1.10 -15.35
C VAL A 346 -0.08 -2.39 -16.13
N LYS A 347 -0.56 -2.27 -17.37
CA LYS A 347 -0.85 -3.41 -18.23
C LYS A 347 0.39 -4.26 -18.51
N LEU A 348 1.50 -3.63 -18.90
CA LEU A 348 2.74 -4.33 -19.22
C LEU A 348 3.38 -4.96 -17.97
N ALA A 349 3.32 -4.30 -16.82
CA ALA A 349 3.80 -4.85 -15.56
C ALA A 349 2.97 -6.06 -15.10
N GLY A 350 1.64 -6.03 -15.26
CA GLY A 350 0.77 -7.17 -14.99
C GLY A 350 1.09 -8.37 -15.88
N GLU A 351 1.24 -8.15 -17.19
CA GLU A 351 1.67 -9.22 -18.10
C GLU A 351 3.07 -9.75 -17.75
N LEU A 352 3.98 -8.87 -17.31
CA LEU A 352 5.32 -9.28 -16.90
C LEU A 352 5.28 -10.15 -15.64
N GLU A 353 4.43 -9.82 -14.67
CA GLU A 353 4.18 -10.62 -13.46
C GLU A 353 3.66 -12.02 -13.84
N ASP A 354 2.67 -12.10 -14.71
CA ASP A 354 2.09 -13.38 -15.15
C ASP A 354 3.13 -14.29 -15.83
N VAL A 355 3.93 -13.73 -16.75
CA VAL A 355 4.95 -14.49 -17.48
C VAL A 355 6.12 -14.88 -16.57
N TRP A 356 6.44 -14.06 -15.57
CA TRP A 356 7.50 -14.33 -14.60
C TRP A 356 7.10 -15.43 -13.62
N ARG A 357 5.88 -15.40 -13.09
CA ARG A 357 5.35 -16.43 -12.19
C ARG A 357 5.35 -17.82 -12.84
N ASP A 358 5.01 -17.89 -14.13
CA ASP A 358 5.10 -19.12 -14.90
C ASP A 358 6.53 -19.70 -14.97
N GLN A 359 7.57 -18.87 -14.83
CA GLN A 359 8.98 -19.26 -14.95
C GLN A 359 9.66 -19.53 -13.62
N VAL A 360 9.34 -18.78 -12.57
CA VAL A 360 9.97 -18.92 -11.25
C VAL A 360 9.58 -20.25 -10.60
N GLY A 361 8.39 -20.76 -10.89
CA GLY A 361 7.90 -22.00 -10.29
C GLY A 361 7.42 -21.76 -8.87
N ASP A 362 7.85 -22.60 -7.92
CA ASP A 362 7.48 -22.47 -6.51
C ASP A 362 8.21 -21.28 -5.88
N LEU A 363 7.46 -20.29 -5.39
CA LEU A 363 8.02 -19.10 -4.74
C LEU A 363 8.72 -19.45 -3.41
N ASN A 364 8.46 -20.63 -2.83
CA ASN A 364 9.17 -21.11 -1.64
C ASN A 364 10.67 -21.34 -1.91
N ASP A 365 11.04 -21.60 -3.17
CA ASP A 365 12.43 -21.80 -3.59
C ASP A 365 13.12 -20.48 -4.01
N TYR A 366 12.47 -19.33 -3.79
CA TYR A 366 13.02 -18.05 -4.20
C TYR A 366 14.27 -17.67 -3.38
N ASP A 367 15.37 -17.41 -4.10
CA ASP A 367 16.64 -17.01 -3.51
C ASP A 367 16.63 -15.51 -3.14
N GLY A 368 16.48 -15.23 -1.84
CA GLY A 368 16.47 -13.87 -1.30
C GLY A 368 17.77 -13.08 -1.55
N SER A 369 18.91 -13.75 -1.78
CA SER A 369 20.17 -13.06 -2.07
C SER A 369 20.13 -12.26 -3.37
N LYS A 370 19.21 -12.61 -4.29
CA LYS A 370 18.98 -11.81 -5.50
C LYS A 370 18.56 -10.38 -5.19
N PHE A 371 17.94 -10.14 -4.04
CA PHE A 371 17.45 -8.83 -3.62
C PHE A 371 18.57 -7.87 -3.18
N GLU A 372 19.73 -8.42 -2.83
CA GLU A 372 20.89 -7.66 -2.34
C GLU A 372 21.40 -6.65 -3.37
N GLY A 373 22.13 -5.64 -2.92
CA GLY A 373 22.69 -4.60 -3.77
C GLY A 373 21.87 -3.32 -3.79
N THR A 374 22.28 -2.41 -4.69
CA THR A 374 21.75 -1.05 -4.78
C THR A 374 20.76 -0.92 -5.92
N TRP A 375 19.61 -0.32 -5.65
CA TRP A 375 18.47 -0.19 -6.56
C TRP A 375 18.03 1.26 -6.65
N GLU A 376 17.86 1.79 -7.86
CA GLU A 376 17.35 3.13 -8.12
C GLU A 376 15.92 3.04 -8.65
N LEU A 377 15.02 3.88 -8.13
CA LEU A 377 13.66 4.01 -8.65
C LEU A 377 13.69 4.70 -10.02
N ILE A 378 13.26 4.00 -11.06
CA ILE A 378 13.17 4.57 -12.41
C ILE A 378 11.75 5.01 -12.77
N TYR A 379 10.71 4.41 -12.16
CA TYR A 379 9.33 4.82 -12.43
C TYR A 379 8.37 4.40 -11.32
N SER A 380 7.35 5.22 -11.06
CA SER A 380 6.24 4.86 -10.20
C SER A 380 4.89 5.33 -10.75
N THR A 381 3.88 4.49 -10.63
CA THR A 381 2.47 4.81 -10.93
C THR A 381 1.71 5.24 -9.65
N SER A 382 2.37 5.26 -8.49
CA SER A 382 1.73 5.53 -7.20
C SER A 382 1.21 6.97 -7.12
N VAL A 383 -0.11 7.12 -7.00
CA VAL A 383 -0.75 8.43 -6.74
C VAL A 383 -0.29 9.02 -5.41
N LYS A 384 -0.05 8.17 -4.40
CA LYS A 384 0.51 8.61 -3.12
C LYS A 384 1.92 9.17 -3.34
N PHE A 385 2.80 8.45 -4.02
CA PHE A 385 4.15 8.95 -4.26
C PHE A 385 4.15 10.27 -5.04
N ARG A 386 3.30 10.41 -6.07
CA ARG A 386 3.10 11.67 -6.81
C ARG A 386 2.62 12.82 -5.93
N ARG A 387 1.66 12.56 -5.04
CA ARG A 387 1.11 13.56 -4.12
C ARG A 387 2.15 14.04 -3.10
N TRP A 388 2.97 13.12 -2.60
CA TRP A 388 3.87 13.38 -1.49
C TRP A 388 5.28 13.75 -1.94
N GLY A 389 5.69 13.43 -3.17
CA GLY A 389 7.03 13.69 -3.70
C GLY A 389 8.16 12.96 -2.97
N SER A 390 7.84 12.10 -2.00
CA SER A 390 8.79 11.44 -1.11
C SER A 390 8.11 10.27 -0.39
N VAL A 391 8.85 9.16 -0.29
CA VAL A 391 8.51 7.96 0.48
C VAL A 391 8.65 8.22 1.97
N LEU A 392 9.79 8.78 2.41
CA LEU A 392 10.02 9.09 3.81
C LEU A 392 9.12 10.22 4.29
N ASN A 393 8.66 11.08 3.38
CA ASN A 393 7.93 12.30 3.68
C ASN A 393 8.72 13.22 4.65
N ALA A 394 10.06 13.14 4.59
CA ALA A 394 10.96 14.09 5.24
C ALA A 394 11.06 15.41 4.45
N GLU A 395 10.61 15.45 3.20
CA GLU A 395 10.57 16.64 2.33
C GLU A 395 9.90 17.85 3.01
N ARG A 396 8.90 17.63 3.87
CA ARG A 396 8.25 18.73 4.63
C ARG A 396 9.24 19.54 5.48
N ASN A 397 10.37 18.94 5.84
CA ASN A 397 11.44 19.59 6.58
C ASN A 397 12.46 20.26 5.63
N ILE A 398 12.48 19.88 4.35
CA ILE A 398 13.35 20.40 3.29
C ILE A 398 12.55 21.38 2.41
N LYS A 399 12.63 22.67 2.72
CA LYS A 399 11.78 23.68 2.04
C LYS A 399 12.09 23.83 0.55
N ASN A 400 11.05 23.74 -0.27
CA ASN A 400 11.12 23.90 -1.73
C ASN A 400 12.08 22.91 -2.40
N ALA A 401 12.26 21.73 -1.81
CA ALA A 401 12.99 20.65 -2.43
C ALA A 401 12.13 20.02 -3.54
N GLU A 402 12.74 19.77 -4.68
CA GLU A 402 12.17 18.94 -5.74
C GLU A 402 12.86 17.58 -5.69
N PHE A 403 12.08 16.51 -5.65
CA PHE A 403 12.61 15.15 -5.67
C PHE A 403 13.40 14.91 -6.96
N GLU A 404 14.56 14.26 -6.82
CA GLU A 404 15.43 13.86 -7.92
C GLU A 404 15.50 12.35 -8.07
N ALA A 405 15.81 11.62 -7.00
CA ALA A 405 16.05 10.19 -7.04
C ALA A 405 15.69 9.48 -5.73
N LEU A 406 15.39 8.19 -5.81
CA LEU A 406 15.21 7.29 -4.68
C LEU A 406 16.12 6.09 -4.90
N VAL A 407 17.04 5.86 -3.97
CA VAL A 407 17.98 4.75 -3.97
C VAL A 407 17.73 3.88 -2.75
N GLN A 408 17.74 2.56 -2.93
CA GLN A 408 17.58 1.58 -1.88
C GLN A 408 18.75 0.59 -1.92
N LYS A 409 19.35 0.31 -0.78
CA LYS A 409 20.42 -0.67 -0.64
C LYS A 409 19.98 -1.78 0.31
N PHE A 410 20.10 -3.00 -0.16
CA PHE A 410 19.81 -4.22 0.60
C PHE A 410 21.13 -4.92 0.82
N SER A 411 21.52 -5.07 2.09
CA SER A 411 22.74 -5.78 2.46
C SER A 411 22.36 -7.01 3.30
N PRO A 412 23.09 -8.13 3.16
CA PRO A 412 22.97 -9.22 4.11
C PRO A 412 23.37 -8.72 5.50
N GLY A 413 22.75 -9.24 6.54
CA GLY A 413 23.13 -8.93 7.91
C GLY A 413 24.54 -9.43 8.23
N ASP A 414 25.33 -8.62 8.95
CA ASP A 414 26.67 -9.02 9.42
C ASP A 414 26.61 -10.12 10.50
N ASP A 415 25.46 -10.27 11.17
CA ASP A 415 25.31 -11.19 12.29
C ASP A 415 24.83 -12.57 11.84
N ILE A 416 25.79 -13.43 11.48
CA ILE A 416 25.57 -14.86 11.15
C ILE A 416 24.83 -15.59 12.29
N GLN A 417 24.84 -15.05 13.51
CA GLN A 417 24.21 -15.68 14.67
C GLN A 417 22.70 -15.45 14.71
N TYR A 418 22.20 -14.41 14.04
CA TYR A 418 20.78 -14.14 13.88
C TYR A 418 20.45 -14.11 12.40
N ASP A 419 19.91 -15.22 11.87
CA ASP A 419 19.42 -15.42 10.48
C ASP A 419 18.35 -14.40 10.02
N SER A 420 18.18 -13.25 10.67
CA SER A 420 17.00 -12.38 10.56
C SER A 420 17.25 -10.88 10.52
N PHE A 421 18.50 -10.39 10.59
CA PHE A 421 18.78 -8.94 10.52
C PHE A 421 19.45 -8.53 9.21
N ASN A 422 18.74 -8.65 8.09
CA ASN A 422 19.24 -8.04 6.86
C ASN A 422 19.14 -6.52 6.96
N GLU A 423 20.20 -5.81 6.56
CA GLU A 423 20.29 -4.36 6.67
C GLU A 423 19.68 -3.68 5.45
N TYR A 424 18.95 -2.60 5.70
CA TYR A 424 18.28 -1.80 4.70
C TYR A 424 18.65 -0.33 4.86
N ASP A 425 19.18 0.27 3.79
CA ASP A 425 19.37 1.71 3.69
C ASP A 425 18.54 2.26 2.52
N MET A 426 17.99 3.45 2.70
CA MET A 426 17.25 4.19 1.69
C MET A 426 17.71 5.63 1.67
N GLU A 427 17.90 6.19 0.48
CA GLU A 427 18.26 7.58 0.29
C GLU A 427 17.34 8.22 -0.75
N GLU A 428 16.67 9.30 -0.36
CA GLU A 428 15.93 10.17 -1.26
C GLU A 428 16.72 11.45 -1.48
N VAL A 429 17.00 11.76 -2.74
CA VAL A 429 17.78 12.94 -3.14
C VAL A 429 16.82 14.02 -3.61
N PHE A 430 17.06 15.24 -3.15
CA PHE A 430 16.27 16.42 -3.49
C PHE A 430 17.15 17.57 -3.97
N LYS A 431 16.64 18.35 -4.93
CA LYS A 431 17.21 19.64 -5.34
C LYS A 431 16.44 20.77 -4.69
N ALA A 432 17.09 21.55 -3.85
CA ALA A 432 16.52 22.76 -3.28
C ALA A 432 17.28 24.00 -3.80
N PRO A 433 16.60 25.13 -4.06
CA PRO A 433 17.30 26.37 -4.32
C PRO A 433 18.05 26.82 -3.06
N ASN A 434 19.30 27.24 -3.20
CA ASN A 434 20.04 27.90 -2.12
C ASN A 434 19.33 29.21 -1.69
N GLU A 435 19.70 29.79 -0.54
CA GLU A 435 19.10 31.03 -0.02
C GLU A 435 19.07 32.18 -1.04
N ASP A 436 20.10 32.24 -1.89
CA ASP A 436 20.24 33.25 -2.95
C ASP A 436 19.49 32.88 -4.26
N GLY A 437 18.92 31.68 -4.36
CA GLY A 437 18.22 31.17 -5.54
C GLY A 437 19.07 30.98 -6.79
N THR A 438 20.40 31.02 -6.65
CA THR A 438 21.36 30.98 -7.77
C THR A 438 21.96 29.61 -8.04
N GLU A 439 22.01 28.74 -7.03
CA GLU A 439 22.55 27.39 -7.10
C GLU A 439 21.53 26.41 -6.51
N GLN A 440 21.46 25.20 -7.07
CA GLN A 440 20.70 24.09 -6.49
C GLN A 440 21.61 23.35 -5.50
N LEU A 441 21.15 23.25 -4.25
CA LEU A 441 21.72 22.39 -3.22
C LEU A 441 21.09 21.01 -3.35
N GLU A 442 21.94 19.99 -3.33
CA GLU A 442 21.52 18.60 -3.18
C GLU A 442 21.35 18.32 -1.69
N LEU A 443 20.18 17.87 -1.28
CA LEU A 443 19.84 17.53 0.09
C LEU A 443 19.24 16.13 0.09
N CYS A 444 19.60 15.30 1.06
CA CYS A 444 19.06 13.94 1.13
C CYS A 444 18.17 13.74 2.35
N ALA A 445 17.22 12.80 2.24
CA ALA A 445 16.61 12.14 3.38
C ALA A 445 17.03 10.67 3.38
N ARG A 446 17.49 10.15 4.52
CA ARG A 446 18.03 8.80 4.66
C ARG A 446 17.21 8.01 5.66
N GLY A 447 16.75 6.84 5.24
CA GLY A 447 16.06 5.87 6.08
C GLY A 447 16.95 4.66 6.31
N GLN A 448 17.04 4.18 7.55
CA GLN A 448 17.77 2.97 7.89
C GLN A 448 16.87 1.99 8.63
N GLY A 449 17.07 0.70 8.40
CA GLY A 449 16.19 -0.33 8.93
C GLY A 449 16.65 -1.74 8.66
N SER A 450 15.70 -2.67 8.76
CA SER A 450 15.88 -4.05 8.33
C SER A 450 14.90 -4.40 7.21
N TRP A 451 15.21 -5.47 6.46
CA TRP A 451 14.30 -6.01 5.46
C TRP A 451 14.12 -7.52 5.59
N LYS A 452 12.93 -8.00 5.25
CA LYS A 452 12.58 -9.42 5.23
C LYS A 452 11.76 -9.73 4.01
N LEU A 453 12.07 -10.85 3.35
CA LEU A 453 11.23 -11.46 2.35
C LEU A 453 10.42 -12.60 2.99
N GLY A 454 9.17 -12.75 2.59
CA GLY A 454 8.33 -13.86 3.01
C GLY A 454 7.19 -14.08 2.02
N LEU A 455 6.52 -15.22 2.13
CA LEU A 455 5.33 -15.48 1.35
C LEU A 455 4.08 -15.06 2.10
N GLN A 456 3.09 -14.54 1.36
CA GLN A 456 1.77 -14.26 1.88
C GLN A 456 0.73 -14.66 0.85
N GLN A 457 -0.36 -15.28 1.29
CA GLN A 457 -1.50 -15.52 0.41
C GLN A 457 -2.16 -14.20 0.04
N ASN A 458 -2.21 -13.91 -1.26
CA ASN A 458 -2.94 -12.80 -1.81
C ASN A 458 -4.45 -13.09 -1.69
N VAL A 459 -5.15 -12.27 -0.91
CA VAL A 459 -6.59 -12.44 -0.66
C VAL A 459 -7.45 -12.19 -1.90
N VAL A 460 -6.93 -11.46 -2.89
CA VAL A 460 -7.62 -11.15 -4.15
C VAL A 460 -7.47 -12.30 -5.15
N THR A 461 -6.25 -12.80 -5.36
CA THR A 461 -5.99 -13.84 -6.38
C THR A 461 -6.00 -15.26 -5.82
N GLY A 462 -5.94 -15.42 -4.50
CA GLY A 462 -5.79 -16.70 -3.81
C GLY A 462 -4.38 -17.31 -3.91
N GLN A 463 -3.51 -16.74 -4.74
CA GLN A 463 -2.14 -17.20 -4.98
C GLN A 463 -1.18 -16.71 -3.89
N GLU A 464 -0.03 -17.34 -3.74
CA GLU A 464 1.04 -16.82 -2.90
C GLU A 464 1.78 -15.68 -3.59
N ASP A 465 2.02 -14.59 -2.86
CA ASP A 465 2.85 -13.47 -3.27
C ASP A 465 4.14 -13.46 -2.45
N LEU A 466 5.24 -13.13 -3.11
CA LEU A 466 6.49 -12.80 -2.41
C LEU A 466 6.41 -11.36 -1.90
N VAL A 467 6.50 -11.19 -0.59
CA VAL A 467 6.33 -9.92 0.12
C VAL A 467 7.66 -9.43 0.66
N LEU A 468 7.99 -8.19 0.35
CA LEU A 468 9.07 -7.42 0.97
C LEU A 468 8.51 -6.58 2.12
N LYS A 469 9.02 -6.81 3.33
CA LYS A 469 8.75 -6.02 4.52
C LYS A 469 9.98 -5.21 4.89
N LEU A 470 9.81 -3.90 5.06
CA LEU A 470 10.86 -2.96 5.45
C LEU A 470 10.52 -2.38 6.83
N GLU A 471 11.39 -2.64 7.80
CA GLU A 471 11.27 -2.10 9.16
C GLU A 471 12.24 -0.91 9.30
N ILE A 472 11.77 0.29 8.91
CA ILE A 472 12.55 1.52 9.04
C ILE A 472 12.57 1.95 10.50
N THR A 473 13.76 2.08 11.08
CA THR A 473 13.99 2.41 12.49
C THR A 473 14.48 3.84 12.70
N ASN A 474 15.15 4.39 11.68
CA ASN A 474 15.75 5.71 11.72
C ASN A 474 15.44 6.46 10.42
N VAL A 475 15.17 7.76 10.54
CA VAL A 475 15.03 8.67 9.39
C VAL A 475 15.74 9.98 9.72
N GLU A 476 16.72 10.34 8.92
CA GLU A 476 17.46 11.59 9.00
C GLU A 476 17.36 12.39 7.70
N TYR A 477 17.63 13.68 7.74
CA TYR A 477 17.63 14.54 6.56
C TYR A 477 18.66 15.66 6.67
N ASP A 478 19.14 16.11 5.51
CA ASP A 478 20.07 17.23 5.40
C ASP A 478 19.30 18.55 5.49
N THR A 479 19.84 19.50 6.26
CA THR A 479 19.36 20.88 6.30
C THR A 479 20.17 21.76 5.32
N PRO A 480 19.62 22.90 4.87
CA PRO A 480 20.35 23.86 4.02
C PRO A 480 21.68 24.36 4.62
N GLU A 481 21.85 24.26 5.94
CA GLU A 481 23.06 24.62 6.67
C GLU A 481 24.13 23.51 6.73
N ASP A 482 23.99 22.45 5.90
CA ASP A 482 24.91 21.29 5.86
C ASP A 482 24.96 20.55 7.22
N SER A 483 23.80 20.44 7.87
CA SER A 483 23.63 19.68 9.10
C SER A 483 22.63 18.54 8.92
N VAL A 484 22.79 17.46 9.68
CA VAL A 484 21.90 16.29 9.61
C VAL A 484 20.96 16.32 10.82
N GLU A 485 19.66 16.25 10.58
CA GLU A 485 18.62 16.25 11.61
C GLU A 485 17.77 14.98 11.54
N TYR A 486 17.20 14.58 12.68
CA TYR A 486 16.31 13.42 12.77
C TYR A 486 14.85 13.81 12.50
N ALA A 487 14.17 13.10 11.61
CA ALA A 487 12.82 13.42 11.16
C ALA A 487 11.71 13.09 12.18
N GLY A 488 12.04 12.46 13.31
CA GLY A 488 11.08 12.12 14.36
C GLY A 488 10.19 10.91 14.02
N ALA A 489 9.59 10.29 15.04
CA ALA A 489 8.74 9.11 14.85
C ALA A 489 7.51 9.34 13.95
N LYS A 490 7.01 10.58 13.86
CA LYS A 490 5.86 10.92 13.00
C LYS A 490 6.11 10.65 11.52
N THR A 491 7.36 10.75 11.08
CA THR A 491 7.77 10.54 9.69
C THR A 491 7.64 9.08 9.30
N MET A 492 8.12 8.17 10.17
CA MET A 492 7.96 6.72 10.03
C MET A 492 6.50 6.26 10.09
N MET A 493 5.66 6.98 10.86
CA MET A 493 4.21 6.71 10.93
C MET A 493 3.42 7.27 9.75
N SER A 494 4.07 7.96 8.79
CA SER A 494 3.36 8.54 7.66
C SER A 494 2.71 7.44 6.80
N PRO A 495 1.51 7.67 6.23
CA PRO A 495 0.84 6.69 5.37
C PRO A 495 1.71 6.25 4.19
N MET A 496 2.54 7.15 3.65
CA MET A 496 3.42 6.87 2.53
C MET A 496 4.56 5.92 2.92
N CYS A 497 5.27 6.21 4.02
CA CYS A 497 6.31 5.34 4.54
C CYS A 497 5.75 3.94 4.86
N ARG A 498 4.60 3.86 5.54
CA ARG A 498 3.96 2.58 5.88
C ARG A 498 3.53 1.77 4.65
N THR A 499 2.94 2.44 3.66
CA THR A 499 2.49 1.77 2.42
C THR A 499 3.69 1.23 1.64
N PHE A 500 4.79 1.99 1.59
CA PHE A 500 5.99 1.57 0.88
C PHE A 500 6.79 0.50 1.62
N SER A 501 6.75 0.50 2.95
CA SER A 501 7.36 -0.53 3.79
C SER A 501 6.77 -1.93 3.62
N TYR A 502 5.67 -2.08 2.88
CA TYR A 502 5.01 -3.35 2.62
C TYR A 502 4.73 -3.50 1.13
N GLY A 503 5.61 -4.19 0.42
CA GLY A 503 5.52 -4.37 -1.03
C GLY A 503 5.37 -5.83 -1.42
N PHE A 504 4.58 -6.09 -2.46
CA PHE A 504 4.52 -7.39 -3.14
C PHE A 504 5.42 -7.33 -4.37
N LEU A 505 6.27 -8.34 -4.55
CA LEU A 505 7.14 -8.45 -5.71
C LEU A 505 6.35 -8.99 -6.90
N ALA A 506 6.21 -8.17 -7.93
CA ALA A 506 5.53 -8.54 -9.17
C ALA A 506 6.50 -9.12 -10.20
N TYR A 507 7.75 -8.66 -10.22
CA TYR A 507 8.78 -9.16 -11.13
C TYR A 507 10.17 -8.92 -10.56
N MET A 508 11.11 -9.82 -10.86
CA MET A 508 12.51 -9.60 -10.56
C MET A 508 13.49 -10.40 -11.44
N ASP A 509 14.55 -9.72 -11.88
CA ASP A 509 15.76 -10.32 -12.41
C ASP A 509 17.03 -9.62 -11.87
N ASP A 510 18.18 -9.87 -12.50
CA ASP A 510 19.47 -9.35 -12.04
C ASP A 510 19.61 -7.82 -12.18
N ASP A 511 18.84 -7.20 -13.08
CA ASP A 511 18.97 -5.80 -13.45
C ASP A 511 17.73 -4.97 -13.03
N TYR A 512 16.54 -5.58 -12.89
CA TYR A 512 15.29 -4.88 -12.63
C TYR A 512 14.39 -5.62 -11.66
N ARG A 513 13.58 -4.85 -10.93
CA ARG A 513 12.47 -5.37 -10.13
C ARG A 513 11.24 -4.47 -10.21
N VAL A 514 10.07 -5.09 -10.11
CA VAL A 514 8.78 -4.40 -10.04
C VAL A 514 8.13 -4.76 -8.71
N MET A 515 7.81 -3.75 -7.92
CA MET A 515 7.13 -3.88 -6.64
C MET A 515 5.76 -3.20 -6.72
N ARG A 516 4.72 -3.85 -6.20
CA ARG A 516 3.39 -3.24 -6.00
C ARG A 516 3.10 -3.05 -4.52
N THR A 517 2.52 -1.92 -4.12
CA THR A 517 2.16 -1.64 -2.71
C THR A 517 0.66 -1.75 -2.45
N SER A 518 -0.10 -2.24 -3.42
CA SER A 518 -1.52 -2.53 -3.29
C SER A 518 -1.84 -3.90 -3.86
N LEU A 519 -2.86 -4.54 -3.31
CA LEU A 519 -3.39 -5.80 -3.84
C LEU A 519 -4.03 -5.63 -5.22
N THR A 520 -4.47 -4.41 -5.54
CA THR A 520 -5.02 -4.06 -6.86
C THR A 520 -3.98 -4.03 -7.98
N GLY A 521 -2.67 -4.02 -7.66
CA GLY A 521 -1.60 -3.94 -8.64
C GLY A 521 -1.44 -2.57 -9.32
N LEU A 522 -2.25 -1.57 -8.98
CA LEU A 522 -2.22 -0.26 -9.62
C LEU A 522 -1.03 0.61 -9.19
N SER A 523 -0.58 0.47 -7.94
CA SER A 523 0.53 1.26 -7.39
C SER A 523 1.85 0.50 -7.51
N LEU A 524 2.58 0.79 -8.58
CA LEU A 524 3.83 0.16 -8.95
C LEU A 524 5.04 1.05 -8.63
N TYR A 525 6.15 0.41 -8.31
CA TYR A 525 7.49 0.99 -8.17
C TYR A 525 8.46 0.09 -8.93
N ILE A 526 9.09 0.64 -9.95
CA ILE A 526 9.98 -0.08 -10.85
C ILE A 526 11.39 0.41 -10.55
N PHE A 527 12.25 -0.52 -10.19
CA PHE A 527 13.64 -0.24 -9.84
C PHE A 527 14.60 -0.88 -10.83
N GLN A 528 15.71 -0.19 -11.06
CA GLN A 528 16.86 -0.69 -11.78
C GLN A 528 18.02 -0.89 -10.81
N ARG A 529 18.74 -2.00 -10.90
CA ARG A 529 19.94 -2.22 -10.10
C ARG A 529 21.06 -1.31 -10.61
N ILE A 530 21.68 -0.57 -9.69
CA ILE A 530 22.90 0.19 -9.95
C ILE A 530 24.05 -0.81 -10.00
N LYS A 531 24.79 -0.84 -11.11
CA LYS A 531 25.97 -1.70 -11.26
C LYS A 531 27.13 -1.05 -10.53
N ASP A 532 27.70 -1.76 -9.56
CA ASP A 532 28.94 -1.32 -8.93
C ASP A 532 30.04 -1.31 -9.99
N GLU A 533 30.54 -0.13 -10.36
CA GLU A 533 31.55 0.03 -11.42
C GLU A 533 32.91 -0.62 -11.10
N ASP A 534 33.08 -1.12 -9.86
CA ASP A 534 34.34 -1.58 -9.28
C ASP A 534 34.36 -3.07 -8.84
N GLU A 535 33.31 -3.86 -9.14
CA GLU A 535 33.35 -5.34 -9.08
C GLU A 535 33.62 -5.99 -10.45
#